data_AF-A0A257GXL1-F1
#
_entry.id   AF-A0A257GXL1-F1
#
_cell.length_a   1.000
_cell.length_b   1.000
_cell.length_c   1.000
_cell.angle_alpha   90.00
_cell.angle_beta   90.00
_cell.angle_gamma   90.00
#
_symmetry.space_group_name_H-M   'P 1'
#
loop_
_entity.id
_entity.type
_entity.pdbx_description
1 polymer ?
#
loop_
_entity_poly.entity_id
_entity_poly.type
_entity_poly.pdbx_seq_one_letter_code
_entity_poly.pdbx_strand_id
1 'polypeptide(L)'
;MDFDYSPKTKALQAKLQNFMDEHIYPSEAAYHAEIEANTAAGKRWTPLQTIENLKPKAQAQGLWNLFLPVDSAEASGYHGAGLTNQEYAPLAEIMGRVMWSSEVFNCSAPDTGNMETIARYGSTENKARWLKPLLEGKIRSAFAMTEPDVASS
;
A
#
# COMPACT_ATOMS: atom_id res chain seq x y z
N MET A 1 10.63 -12.43 28.89
CA MET A 1 10.06 -12.40 27.52
C MET A 1 10.60 -11.14 26.88
N ASP A 2 11.16 -11.25 25.68
CA ASP A 2 11.65 -10.09 24.94
C ASP A 2 10.51 -9.57 24.05
N PHE A 3 10.14 -8.31 24.26
CA PHE A 3 9.07 -7.63 23.52
C PHE A 3 9.61 -6.60 22.55
N ASP A 4 10.94 -6.50 22.43
CA ASP A 4 11.56 -5.51 21.58
C ASP A 4 11.46 -5.89 20.10
N TYR A 5 11.49 -4.89 19.23
CA TYR A 5 11.47 -5.10 17.79
C TYR A 5 12.84 -5.54 17.28
N SER A 6 12.85 -6.36 16.22
CA SER A 6 14.09 -6.76 15.55
C SER A 6 14.84 -5.53 15.00
N PRO A 7 16.18 -5.59 14.85
CA PRO A 7 16.95 -4.49 14.25
C PRO A 7 16.44 -4.10 12.85
N LYS A 8 15.96 -5.08 12.07
CA LYS A 8 15.33 -4.88 10.76
C LYS A 8 14.06 -4.04 10.87
N THR A 9 13.16 -4.37 11.79
CA THR A 9 11.92 -3.62 12.03
C THR A 9 12.22 -2.19 12.49
N LYS A 10 13.16 -2.01 13.43
CA LYS A 10 13.55 -0.67 13.91
C LYS A 10 14.13 0.20 12.78
N ALA A 11 14.96 -0.37 11.91
CA ALA A 11 15.52 0.34 10.77
C ALA A 11 14.43 0.76 9.76
N LEU A 12 13.43 -0.10 9.52
CA LEU A 12 12.29 0.22 8.66
C LEU A 12 11.38 1.28 9.29
N GLN A 13 11.13 1.21 10.60
CA GLN A 13 10.38 2.25 11.33
C GLN A 13 11.07 3.61 11.19
N ALA A 14 12.39 3.67 11.37
CA ALA A 14 13.15 4.91 11.22
C ALA A 14 13.08 5.47 9.78
N LYS A 15 13.27 4.63 8.76
CA LYS A 15 13.11 5.05 7.36
C LYS A 15 11.71 5.58 7.07
N LEU A 16 10.69 4.85 7.54
CA LEU A 16 9.31 5.21 7.31
C LEU A 16 8.97 6.52 8.04
N GLN A 17 9.39 6.69 9.30
CA GLN A 17 9.21 7.93 10.05
C GLN A 17 9.85 9.12 9.34
N ASN A 18 11.09 8.98 8.87
CA ASN A 18 11.74 10.04 8.10
C ASN A 18 10.97 10.36 6.80
N PHE A 19 10.49 9.34 6.09
CA PHE A 19 9.66 9.56 4.89
C PHE A 19 8.35 10.29 5.24
N MET A 20 7.72 9.94 6.36
CA MET A 20 6.51 10.63 6.83
C MET A 20 6.80 12.12 7.09
N ASP A 21 7.89 12.42 7.81
CA ASP A 21 8.31 13.77 8.20
C ASP A 21 8.73 14.63 7.00
N GLU A 22 9.47 14.05 6.05
CA GLU A 22 10.02 14.78 4.91
C GLU A 22 9.04 14.92 3.74
N HIS A 23 8.05 14.02 3.62
CA HIS A 23 7.23 13.93 2.41
C HIS A 23 5.73 13.84 2.67
N ILE A 24 5.27 13.07 3.67
CA ILE A 24 3.83 12.85 3.87
C ILE A 24 3.18 14.04 4.57
N TYR A 25 3.64 14.38 5.79
CA TYR A 25 3.05 15.49 6.56
C TYR A 25 3.13 16.84 5.82
N PRO A 26 4.24 17.20 5.15
CA PRO A 26 4.28 18.44 4.37
C PRO A 26 3.32 18.46 3.17
N SER A 27 2.89 17.30 2.68
CA SER A 27 2.02 17.18 1.50
C SER A 27 0.52 17.17 1.84
N GLU A 28 0.12 17.13 3.11
CA GLU A 28 -1.30 17.03 3.50
C GLU A 28 -2.13 18.20 2.96
N ALA A 29 -1.63 19.44 3.07
CA ALA A 29 -2.32 20.61 2.54
C ALA A 29 -2.49 20.54 1.00
N ALA A 30 -1.46 20.07 0.28
CA ALA A 30 -1.51 19.90 -1.17
C ALA A 30 -2.50 18.79 -1.58
N TYR A 31 -2.51 17.68 -0.84
CA TYR A 31 -3.47 16.59 -1.03
C TYR A 31 -4.92 17.09 -0.91
N HIS A 32 -5.22 17.84 0.16
CA HIS A 32 -6.57 18.39 0.39
C HIS A 32 -6.98 19.41 -0.68
N ALA A 33 -6.08 20.31 -1.06
CA ALA A 33 -6.34 21.25 -2.14
C ALA A 33 -6.60 20.55 -3.48
N GLU A 34 -5.84 19.49 -3.79
CA GLU A 34 -5.98 18.74 -5.03
C GLU A 34 -7.30 17.97 -5.11
N ILE A 35 -7.71 17.29 -4.03
CA ILE A 35 -8.99 16.56 -4.01
C ILE A 35 -10.18 17.51 -4.10
N GLU A 36 -10.12 18.70 -3.48
CA GLU A 36 -11.16 19.72 -3.58
C GLU A 36 -11.26 20.27 -5.01
N ALA A 37 -10.12 20.63 -5.62
CA ALA A 37 -10.07 21.10 -7.01
C ALA A 37 -10.61 20.05 -7.99
N ASN A 38 -10.19 18.79 -7.85
CA ASN A 38 -10.70 17.68 -8.66
C ASN A 38 -12.20 17.46 -8.44
N THR A 39 -12.69 17.60 -7.21
CA THR A 39 -14.12 17.48 -6.91
C THR A 39 -14.93 18.58 -7.58
N ALA A 40 -14.49 19.85 -7.47
CA ALA A 40 -15.13 20.98 -8.14
C ALA A 40 -15.14 20.83 -9.67
N ALA A 41 -14.12 20.18 -10.24
CA ALA A 41 -14.02 19.89 -11.67
C ALA A 41 -14.78 18.62 -12.12
N GLY A 42 -15.51 17.93 -11.23
CA GLY A 42 -16.21 16.67 -11.54
C GLY A 42 -15.29 15.46 -11.76
N LYS A 43 -14.03 15.53 -11.31
CA LYS A 43 -12.95 14.54 -11.51
C LYS A 43 -12.46 13.92 -10.20
N ARG A 44 -13.29 13.92 -9.15
CA ARG A 44 -12.94 13.48 -7.79
C ARG A 44 -12.14 12.17 -7.71
N TRP A 45 -12.46 11.20 -8.58
CA TRP A 45 -11.87 9.86 -8.58
C TRP A 45 -10.64 9.70 -9.49
N THR A 46 -10.05 10.82 -9.92
CA THR A 46 -8.79 10.81 -10.69
C THR A 46 -7.63 10.61 -9.72
N PRO A 47 -6.61 9.78 -10.05
CA PRO A 47 -5.42 9.64 -9.22
C PRO A 47 -4.77 10.99 -8.92
N LEU A 48 -4.54 11.26 -7.64
CA LEU A 48 -3.96 12.52 -7.19
C LEU A 48 -2.47 12.55 -7.50
N GLN A 49 -2.02 13.57 -8.21
CA GLN A 49 -0.63 13.79 -8.54
C GLN A 49 0.23 13.95 -7.28
N THR A 50 -0.34 14.47 -6.19
CA THR A 50 0.33 14.50 -4.88
C THR A 50 0.77 13.11 -4.44
N ILE A 51 -0.07 12.08 -4.62
CA ILE A 51 0.28 10.69 -4.29
C ILE A 51 1.21 10.10 -5.36
N GLU A 52 0.87 10.25 -6.65
CA GLU A 52 1.63 9.66 -7.75
C GLU A 52 3.09 10.13 -7.77
N ASN A 53 3.36 11.39 -7.39
CA ASN A 53 4.72 11.92 -7.31
C ASN A 53 5.53 11.40 -6.11
N LEU A 54 4.86 10.83 -5.09
CA LEU A 54 5.51 10.28 -3.90
C LEU A 54 5.83 8.78 -4.05
N LYS A 55 5.03 8.03 -4.83
CA LYS A 55 5.25 6.60 -5.07
C LYS A 55 6.68 6.27 -5.57
N PRO A 56 7.26 6.97 -6.57
CA PRO A 56 8.64 6.72 -7.00
C PRO A 56 9.68 7.00 -5.91
N LYS A 57 9.44 8.00 -5.03
CA LYS A 57 10.35 8.29 -3.92
C LYS A 57 10.33 7.17 -2.89
N ALA A 58 9.15 6.64 -2.58
CA ALA A 58 9.00 5.51 -1.67
C ALA A 58 9.67 4.25 -2.23
N GLN A 59 9.46 3.94 -3.51
CA GLN A 59 10.16 2.85 -4.20
C GLN A 59 11.68 3.00 -4.15
N ALA A 60 12.22 4.19 -4.43
CA ALA A 60 13.66 4.44 -4.42
C ALA A 60 14.31 4.22 -3.04
N GLN A 61 13.53 4.37 -1.95
CA GLN A 61 13.98 4.12 -0.58
C GLN A 61 13.74 2.68 -0.10
N GLY A 62 13.12 1.84 -0.93
CA GLY A 62 12.74 0.47 -0.60
C GLY A 62 11.50 0.36 0.30
N LEU A 63 10.67 1.41 0.35
CA LEU A 63 9.41 1.45 1.11
C LEU A 63 8.24 1.08 0.19
N TRP A 64 8.23 -0.14 -0.34
CA TRP A 64 7.25 -0.57 -1.34
C TRP A 64 6.82 -2.02 -1.14
N ASN A 65 5.53 -2.31 -1.31
CA ASN A 65 4.94 -3.64 -1.09
C ASN A 65 5.34 -4.25 0.27
N LEU A 66 5.38 -3.41 1.32
CA LEU A 66 5.81 -3.82 2.66
C LEU A 66 4.88 -4.87 3.28
N PHE A 67 3.61 -4.87 2.84
CA PHE A 67 2.57 -5.78 3.32
C PHE A 67 2.76 -7.24 2.87
N LEU A 68 3.39 -7.48 1.71
CA LEU A 68 3.34 -8.79 1.06
C LEU A 68 4.15 -9.82 1.86
N PRO A 69 3.50 -10.80 2.51
CA PRO A 69 4.19 -11.73 3.41
C PRO A 69 5.01 -12.75 2.63
N VAL A 70 6.02 -13.31 3.31
CA VAL A 70 7.03 -14.21 2.72
C VAL A 70 6.39 -15.39 1.99
N ASP A 71 5.34 -15.97 2.56
CA ASP A 71 4.63 -17.14 2.00
C ASP A 71 3.90 -16.83 0.69
N SER A 72 3.24 -15.68 0.61
CA SER A 72 2.51 -15.23 -0.57
C SER A 72 3.47 -14.77 -1.66
N ALA A 73 4.57 -14.12 -1.27
CA ALA A 73 5.64 -13.74 -2.17
C ALA A 73 6.22 -14.97 -2.88
N GLU A 74 6.59 -16.02 -2.13
CA GLU A 74 7.10 -17.28 -2.69
C GLU A 74 6.12 -17.91 -3.69
N ALA A 75 4.84 -18.02 -3.34
CA ALA A 75 3.82 -18.58 -4.23
C ALA A 75 3.58 -17.77 -5.51
N SER A 76 3.86 -16.46 -5.48
CA SER A 76 3.61 -15.55 -6.60
C SER A 76 4.75 -15.47 -7.61
N GLY A 77 5.98 -15.83 -7.22
CA GLY A 77 7.19 -15.55 -7.99
C GLY A 77 7.65 -14.08 -7.96
N TYR A 78 7.01 -13.25 -7.12
CA TYR A 78 7.38 -11.85 -6.88
C TYR A 78 7.84 -11.68 -5.44
N HIS A 79 8.83 -10.81 -5.22
CA HIS A 79 9.31 -10.51 -3.87
C HIS A 79 8.65 -9.23 -3.33
N GLY A 80 8.07 -9.33 -2.14
CA GLY A 80 7.74 -8.19 -1.29
C GLY A 80 8.92 -7.79 -0.41
N ALA A 81 8.65 -7.06 0.68
CA ALA A 81 9.69 -6.71 1.67
C ALA A 81 10.13 -7.90 2.56
N GLY A 82 9.48 -9.06 2.42
CA GLY A 82 9.81 -10.28 3.17
C GLY A 82 9.66 -10.07 4.68
N LEU A 83 8.58 -9.42 5.08
CA LEU A 83 8.26 -9.15 6.49
C LEU A 83 7.35 -10.24 7.03
N THR A 84 7.53 -10.58 8.31
CA THR A 84 6.50 -11.29 9.06
C THR A 84 5.39 -10.31 9.46
N ASN A 85 4.22 -10.83 9.86
CA ASN A 85 3.14 -9.98 10.40
C ASN A 85 3.60 -9.13 11.59
N GLN A 86 4.45 -9.68 12.47
CA GLN A 86 4.99 -8.95 13.62
C GLN A 86 5.95 -7.83 13.21
N GLU A 87 6.67 -8.00 12.10
CA GLU A 87 7.54 -6.95 11.55
C GLU A 87 6.75 -5.87 10.80
N TYR A 88 5.67 -6.25 10.11
CA TYR A 88 4.84 -5.32 9.33
C TYR A 88 3.87 -4.49 10.19
N ALA A 89 3.29 -5.07 11.25
CA ALA A 89 2.31 -4.41 12.11
C ALA A 89 2.71 -2.99 12.58
N PRO A 90 3.91 -2.75 13.14
CA PRO A 90 4.30 -1.40 13.56
C PRO A 90 4.55 -0.44 12.38
N LEU A 91 4.85 -0.96 11.19
CA LEU A 91 4.98 -0.14 9.98
C LEU A 91 3.59 0.30 9.48
N ALA A 92 2.62 -0.62 9.52
CA ALA A 92 1.23 -0.32 9.22
C ALA A 92 0.65 0.74 10.17
N GLU A 93 1.02 0.71 11.45
CA GLU A 93 0.67 1.75 12.42
C GLU A 93 1.19 3.13 12.01
N ILE A 94 2.45 3.23 11.58
CA ILE A 94 3.04 4.50 11.13
C ILE A 94 2.32 5.03 9.88
N MET A 95 2.09 4.17 8.87
CA MET A 95 1.34 4.54 7.66
C MET A 95 -0.12 4.94 8.00
N GLY A 96 -0.72 4.30 9.01
CA GLY A 96 -2.08 4.58 9.45
C GLY A 96 -2.29 5.98 10.05
N ARG A 97 -1.22 6.72 10.37
CA ARG A 97 -1.32 8.08 10.94
C ARG A 97 -1.88 9.11 9.95
N VAL A 98 -1.79 8.84 8.66
CA VAL A 98 -2.35 9.68 7.58
C VAL A 98 -3.13 8.80 6.63
N MET A 99 -4.43 9.08 6.48
CA MET A 99 -5.42 8.22 5.81
C MET A 99 -5.02 7.74 4.40
N TRP A 100 -4.30 8.57 3.65
CA TRP A 100 -3.90 8.27 2.28
C TRP A 100 -2.46 7.74 2.14
N SER A 101 -1.66 7.74 3.21
CA SER A 101 -0.22 7.49 3.09
C SER A 101 0.12 6.04 2.72
N SER A 102 -0.69 5.07 3.15
CA SER A 102 -0.50 3.66 2.78
C SER A 102 -0.49 3.45 1.26
N GLU A 103 -1.18 4.28 0.48
CA GLU A 103 -1.14 4.20 -0.98
C GLU A 103 0.23 4.58 -1.56
N VAL A 104 0.95 5.51 -0.93
CA VAL A 104 2.31 5.92 -1.34
C VAL A 104 3.30 4.75 -1.27
N PHE A 105 3.07 3.80 -0.36
CA PHE A 105 3.91 2.62 -0.14
C PHE A 105 3.36 1.35 -0.82
N ASN A 106 2.28 1.49 -1.62
CA ASN A 106 1.52 0.39 -2.22
C ASN A 106 0.94 -0.62 -1.20
N CYS A 107 0.56 -0.12 -0.03
CA CYS A 107 0.06 -0.89 1.11
C CYS A 107 -1.41 -0.56 1.46
N SER A 108 -2.15 0.11 0.57
CA SER A 108 -3.54 0.49 0.81
C SER A 108 -4.53 -0.62 0.46
N ALA A 109 -5.58 -0.75 1.27
CA ALA A 109 -6.79 -1.49 0.87
C ALA A 109 -7.50 -0.78 -0.30
N PRO A 110 -8.27 -1.52 -1.13
CA PRO A 110 -8.49 -2.97 -1.10
C PRO A 110 -7.37 -3.77 -1.82
N ASP A 111 -6.39 -3.10 -2.41
CA ASP A 111 -5.41 -3.72 -3.32
C ASP A 111 -4.53 -4.76 -2.66
N THR A 112 -4.12 -4.57 -1.40
CA THR A 112 -3.29 -5.55 -0.68
C THR A 112 -3.96 -6.93 -0.59
N GLY A 113 -5.23 -6.97 -0.18
CA GLY A 113 -6.00 -8.23 -0.10
C GLY A 113 -6.24 -8.86 -1.48
N ASN A 114 -6.49 -8.06 -2.50
CA ASN A 114 -6.61 -8.55 -3.87
C ASN A 114 -5.27 -9.10 -4.40
N MET A 115 -4.16 -8.42 -4.13
CA MET A 115 -2.81 -8.88 -4.48
C MET A 115 -2.48 -10.20 -3.79
N GLU A 116 -2.74 -10.35 -2.49
CA GLU A 116 -2.55 -11.61 -1.76
C GLU A 116 -3.41 -12.74 -2.33
N THR A 117 -4.66 -12.46 -2.67
CA THR A 117 -5.57 -13.44 -3.27
C THR A 117 -5.03 -13.96 -4.61
N ILE A 118 -4.59 -13.07 -5.50
CA ILE A 118 -4.03 -13.46 -6.80
C ILE A 118 -2.65 -14.13 -6.63
N ALA A 119 -1.85 -13.69 -5.66
CA ALA A 119 -0.56 -14.29 -5.34
C ALA A 119 -0.70 -15.76 -4.93
N ARG A 120 -1.65 -16.07 -4.03
CA ARG A 120 -1.90 -17.42 -3.52
C ARG A 120 -2.63 -18.31 -4.52
N TYR A 121 -3.67 -17.79 -5.19
CA TYR A 121 -4.64 -18.62 -5.92
C TYR A 121 -4.71 -18.34 -7.42
N GLY A 122 -4.05 -17.29 -7.92
CA GLY A 122 -4.05 -16.95 -9.34
C GLY A 122 -3.25 -17.92 -10.20
N SER A 123 -3.75 -18.22 -11.41
CA SER A 123 -2.96 -18.87 -12.46
C SER A 123 -1.76 -17.99 -12.87
N THR A 124 -0.78 -18.58 -13.54
CA THR A 124 0.37 -17.83 -14.09
C THR A 124 -0.07 -16.67 -14.98
N GLU A 125 -1.10 -16.88 -15.79
CA GLU A 125 -1.68 -15.86 -16.67
C GLU A 125 -2.33 -14.72 -15.87
N ASN A 126 -3.10 -15.05 -14.83
CA ASN A 126 -3.72 -14.04 -13.96
C ASN A 126 -2.67 -13.26 -13.15
N LYS A 127 -1.60 -13.93 -12.70
CA LYS A 127 -0.47 -13.27 -12.03
C LYS A 127 0.24 -12.29 -12.97
N ALA A 128 0.53 -12.71 -14.20
CA ALA A 128 1.18 -11.84 -15.19
C ALA A 128 0.29 -10.66 -15.60
N ARG A 129 -1.02 -10.90 -15.77
CA ARG A 129 -1.97 -9.88 -16.23
C ARG A 129 -2.38 -8.89 -15.15
N TRP A 130 -2.56 -9.34 -13.92
CA TRP A 130 -3.20 -8.55 -12.86
C TRP A 130 -2.29 -8.31 -11.65
N LEU A 131 -1.63 -9.34 -11.14
CA LEU A 131 -0.77 -9.18 -9.97
C LEU A 131 0.43 -8.28 -10.27
N LYS A 132 1.10 -8.49 -11.41
CA LYS A 132 2.28 -7.70 -11.77
C LYS A 132 1.96 -6.20 -11.86
N PRO A 133 0.94 -5.73 -12.60
CA PRO A 133 0.61 -4.31 -12.62
C PRO A 133 0.18 -3.74 -11.26
N LEU A 134 -0.47 -4.53 -10.39
CA LEU A 134 -0.81 -4.11 -9.03
C LEU A 134 0.44 -3.95 -8.15
N LEU A 135 1.38 -4.90 -8.19
CA LEU A 135 2.66 -4.82 -7.48
C LEU A 135 3.56 -3.68 -7.99
N GLU A 136 3.40 -3.30 -9.26
CA GLU A 136 4.07 -2.15 -9.88
C GLU A 136 3.34 -0.82 -9.61
N GLY A 137 2.15 -0.84 -8.97
CA GLY A 137 1.36 0.35 -8.67
C GLY A 137 0.74 1.04 -9.90
N LYS A 138 0.62 0.33 -11.03
CA LYS A 138 0.14 0.88 -12.31
C LYS A 138 -1.38 0.84 -12.47
N ILE A 139 -2.03 -0.03 -11.72
CA ILE A 139 -3.49 -0.16 -11.69
C ILE A 139 -3.96 -0.22 -10.24
N ARG A 140 -5.26 -0.01 -10.06
CA ARG A 140 -5.99 -0.20 -8.81
C ARG A 140 -7.05 -1.28 -9.02
N SER A 141 -7.54 -1.83 -7.92
CA SER A 141 -8.55 -2.87 -7.88
C SER A 141 -9.67 -2.50 -6.90
N ALA A 142 -10.77 -3.23 -7.01
CA ALA A 142 -11.89 -3.17 -6.08
C ALA A 142 -12.25 -4.60 -5.67
N PHE A 143 -12.85 -4.75 -4.49
CA PHE A 143 -13.41 -6.02 -4.05
C PHE A 143 -14.92 -5.84 -3.89
N ALA A 144 -15.69 -6.58 -4.68
CA ALA A 144 -17.14 -6.53 -4.69
C ALA A 144 -17.69 -7.82 -4.08
N MET A 145 -18.04 -7.76 -2.80
CA MET A 145 -18.65 -8.87 -2.05
C MET A 145 -20.01 -8.48 -1.46
N THR A 146 -20.14 -7.26 -0.93
CA THR A 146 -21.36 -6.76 -0.31
C THR A 146 -22.48 -6.58 -1.33
N GLU A 147 -23.66 -7.10 -1.04
CA GLU A 147 -24.87 -6.97 -1.86
C GLU A 147 -25.88 -6.03 -1.17
N PRO A 148 -26.55 -5.12 -1.90
CA PRO A 148 -27.36 -4.06 -1.28
C PRO A 148 -28.64 -4.57 -0.59
N ASP A 149 -29.19 -5.69 -1.04
CA ASP A 149 -30.52 -6.15 -0.65
C ASP A 149 -30.50 -7.18 0.49
N VAL A 150 -29.31 -7.51 1.03
CA VAL A 150 -29.12 -8.52 2.08
C VAL A 150 -28.09 -8.08 3.12
N ALA A 151 -28.18 -8.63 4.33
CA ALA A 151 -27.17 -8.42 5.37
C ALA A 151 -25.89 -9.22 5.06
N SER A 152 -24.94 -8.61 4.33
CA SER A 152 -23.67 -9.23 3.91
C SER A 152 -22.49 -9.00 4.88
N SER A 153 -22.74 -8.70 6.16
CA SER A 153 -21.73 -8.33 7.17
C SER A 153 -21.81 -9.15 8.44
#